data_AF-A0A5B7CLL6-F1
#
_entry.id   AF-A0A5B7CLL6-F1
#
_cell.length_a   1.000
_cell.length_b   1.000
_cell.length_c   1.000
_cell.angle_alpha   90.00
_cell.angle_beta   90.00
_cell.angle_gamma   90.00
#
_symmetry.space_group_name_H-M   'P 1'
#
loop_
_entity.id
_entity.type
_entity.pdbx_description
1 polymer ?
#
loop_
_entity_poly.entity_id
_entity_poly.type
_entity_poly.pdbx_seq_one_letter_code
_entity_poly.pdbx_strand_id
1 'polypeptide(L)'
;MKVTHQIEAPEYAGSITKLQAAIKYGEEDLPGAKSLEGRYEEACQKFTSALQVAGYQPHLSYNIALCHYRLKQYAPALKHIADIIERGIREHPELSVGMTTEGIEVRSVGNTLTLHETALIEAFNLKAAIEYQLKNYEAAREALTDMPPRSEEELDAVTLHNQALMNMETKPTEGFEKMQFLLGQNPFPPETFGNLLLLYCKYEYYHLAADVLAENAHLTYKYLTPHLFDFLDALITQQTAASEAYRKFDELGSRHIELLRKLTKVVQEARQNHDDDQVKTAVNEYEEILER
;
A
#
# COMPACT_ATOMS: atom_id res chain seq x y z
N MET A 1 25.83 15.19 1.08
CA MET A 1 26.95 14.83 1.98
C MET A 1 26.39 14.68 3.39
N LYS A 2 26.18 13.45 3.88
CA LYS A 2 25.57 13.22 5.20
C LYS A 2 26.65 13.02 6.27
N VAL A 3 26.48 13.78 7.36
CA VAL A 3 27.36 13.88 8.57
C VAL A 3 27.74 12.52 9.18
N THR A 4 26.98 11.46 8.90
CA THR A 4 27.22 10.09 9.40
C THR A 4 28.54 9.47 8.92
N HIS A 5 29.15 9.98 7.84
CA HIS A 5 30.45 9.49 7.35
C HIS A 5 31.66 10.03 8.14
N GLN A 6 31.45 10.92 9.11
CA GLN A 6 32.53 11.60 9.86
C GLN A 6 32.66 11.10 11.31
N ILE A 7 31.90 10.09 11.73
CA ILE A 7 31.93 9.56 13.10
C ILE A 7 32.66 8.21 13.09
N GLU A 8 33.95 8.22 13.44
CA GLU A 8 34.85 7.05 13.42
C GLU A 8 35.04 6.38 14.80
N ALA A 9 34.06 6.49 15.69
CA ALA A 9 34.13 5.89 17.02
C ALA A 9 33.62 4.42 17.00
N PRO A 10 34.44 3.41 17.38
CA PRO A 10 34.08 1.98 17.28
C PRO A 10 32.83 1.57 18.06
N GLU A 11 32.54 2.28 19.16
CA GLU A 11 31.38 2.04 20.03
C GLU A 11 30.03 2.39 19.39
N TYR A 12 30.02 3.25 18.36
CA TYR A 12 28.81 3.62 17.64
C TYR A 12 28.66 2.91 16.29
N ALA A 13 29.61 2.05 15.90
CA ALA A 13 29.59 1.37 14.61
C ALA A 13 28.28 0.60 14.36
N GLY A 14 27.78 -0.15 15.35
CA GLY A 14 26.51 -0.88 15.22
C GLY A 14 25.29 0.03 15.07
N SER A 15 25.24 1.13 15.81
CA SER A 15 24.16 2.14 15.71
C SER A 15 24.24 2.91 14.40
N ILE A 16 25.46 3.18 13.90
CA ILE A 16 25.70 3.82 12.61
C ILE A 16 25.28 2.87 11.48
N THR A 17 25.58 1.57 11.56
CA THR A 17 25.10 0.58 10.57
C THR A 17 23.58 0.47 10.56
N LYS A 18 22.93 0.46 11.74
CA LYS A 18 21.46 0.49 11.84
C LYS A 18 20.87 1.78 11.27
N LEU A 19 21.49 2.93 11.55
CA LEU A 19 21.06 4.23 11.04
C LEU A 19 21.29 4.34 9.53
N GLN A 20 22.40 3.82 9.02
CA GLN A 20 22.72 3.74 7.59
C GLN A 20 21.78 2.78 6.87
N ALA A 21 21.42 1.64 7.48
CA ALA A 21 20.41 0.72 6.96
C ALA A 21 19.01 1.35 6.96
N ALA A 22 18.64 2.10 8.00
CA ALA A 22 17.38 2.85 8.07
C ALA A 22 17.34 4.05 7.09
N ILE A 23 18.47 4.71 6.85
CA ILE A 23 18.60 5.76 5.83
C ILE A 23 18.52 5.14 4.44
N LYS A 24 19.16 3.99 4.23
CA LYS A 24 19.08 3.19 3.00
C LYS A 24 17.63 2.73 2.77
N TYR A 25 16.93 2.31 3.82
CA TYR A 25 15.50 1.96 3.84
C TYR A 25 14.63 3.14 3.37
N GLY A 26 14.95 4.36 3.79
CA GLY A 26 14.23 5.58 3.36
C GLY A 26 14.57 6.06 1.95
N GLU A 27 15.77 5.76 1.43
CA GLU A 27 16.28 6.31 0.16
C GLU A 27 16.26 5.34 -1.03
N GLU A 28 16.35 4.03 -0.81
CA GLU A 28 16.56 3.03 -1.87
C GLU A 28 15.32 2.22 -2.27
N ASP A 29 14.22 2.24 -1.51
CA ASP A 29 13.05 1.39 -1.79
C ASP A 29 11.96 2.06 -2.63
N LEU A 30 12.17 3.33 -3.00
CA LEU A 30 11.28 4.13 -3.84
C LEU A 30 11.65 4.27 -5.33
N PRO A 31 12.92 4.14 -5.80
CA PRO A 31 13.23 4.43 -7.21
C PRO A 31 12.72 3.39 -8.21
N GLY A 32 12.69 2.10 -7.83
CA GLY A 32 12.33 1.02 -8.76
C GLY A 32 10.89 1.10 -9.26
N ALA A 33 9.94 1.39 -8.35
CA ALA A 33 8.52 1.48 -8.65
C ALA A 33 8.06 2.89 -9.07
N LYS A 34 8.69 3.97 -8.55
CA LYS A 34 8.37 5.34 -9.02
C LYS A 34 8.71 5.57 -10.49
N SER A 35 9.67 4.82 -11.05
CA SER A 35 10.05 4.98 -12.46
C SER A 35 9.08 4.30 -13.45
N LEU A 36 8.01 3.65 -12.97
CA LEU A 36 7.11 2.82 -13.77
C LEU A 36 5.71 3.44 -13.88
N GLU A 37 5.63 4.73 -14.23
CA GLU A 37 4.37 5.41 -14.55
C GLU A 37 3.60 4.66 -15.66
N GLY A 38 2.74 3.71 -15.27
CA GLY A 38 1.82 2.99 -16.14
C GLY A 38 2.42 1.89 -17.03
N ARG A 39 3.74 1.65 -17.01
CA ARG A 39 4.42 0.67 -17.90
C ARG A 39 4.77 -0.64 -17.19
N TYR A 40 3.79 -1.23 -16.51
CA TYR A 40 4.01 -2.39 -15.64
C TYR A 40 4.31 -3.67 -16.41
N GLU A 41 3.73 -3.87 -17.59
CA GLU A 41 4.03 -5.02 -18.45
C GLU A 41 5.50 -5.04 -18.89
N GLU A 42 6.01 -3.90 -19.35
CA GLU A 42 7.40 -3.78 -19.78
C GLU A 42 8.37 -3.95 -18.61
N ALA A 43 8.02 -3.42 -17.44
CA ALA A 43 8.79 -3.61 -16.21
C ALA A 43 8.86 -5.08 -15.83
N CYS A 44 7.71 -5.76 -15.83
CA CYS A 44 7.61 -7.18 -15.54
C CYS A 44 8.52 -8.01 -16.46
N GLN A 45 8.53 -7.70 -17.77
CA GLN A 45 9.43 -8.34 -18.73
C GLN A 45 10.91 -8.12 -18.39
N LYS A 46 11.31 -6.89 -18.09
CA LYS A 46 12.71 -6.57 -17.72
C LYS A 46 13.15 -7.28 -16.44
N PHE A 47 12.31 -7.30 -15.41
CA PHE A 47 12.62 -8.01 -14.16
C PHE A 47 12.69 -9.52 -14.38
N THR A 48 11.80 -10.07 -15.20
CA THR A 48 11.83 -11.50 -15.58
C THR A 48 13.12 -11.85 -16.31
N SER A 49 13.55 -11.03 -17.27
CA SER A 49 14.84 -11.23 -17.96
C SER A 49 16.03 -11.11 -17.01
N ALA A 50 16.01 -10.14 -16.07
CA ALA A 50 17.05 -10.00 -15.07
C ALA A 50 17.14 -11.23 -14.16
N LEU A 51 16.00 -11.76 -13.72
CA LEU A 51 15.92 -12.98 -12.89
C LEU A 51 16.47 -14.21 -13.63
N GLN A 52 16.24 -14.33 -14.94
CA GLN A 52 16.79 -15.41 -15.76
C GLN A 52 18.33 -15.35 -15.87
N VAL A 53 18.91 -14.15 -15.93
CA VAL A 53 20.36 -13.95 -16.08
C VAL A 53 21.10 -14.02 -14.75
N ALA A 54 20.60 -13.33 -13.72
CA ALA A 54 21.25 -13.23 -12.41
C ALA A 54 20.92 -14.40 -11.47
N GLY A 55 19.95 -15.23 -11.85
CA GLY A 55 19.38 -16.25 -10.96
C GLY A 55 18.36 -15.65 -9.99
N TYR A 56 17.86 -16.49 -9.08
CA TYR A 56 16.84 -16.08 -8.13
C TYR A 56 17.35 -14.99 -7.20
N GLN A 57 16.60 -13.89 -7.09
CA GLN A 57 16.84 -12.79 -6.16
C GLN A 57 15.48 -12.36 -5.57
N PRO A 58 15.32 -12.32 -4.23
CA PRO A 58 14.03 -12.02 -3.59
C PRO A 58 13.43 -10.69 -4.04
N HIS A 59 14.22 -9.61 -4.09
CA HIS A 59 13.76 -8.30 -4.54
C HIS A 59 13.32 -8.29 -6.01
N LEU A 60 13.95 -9.08 -6.90
CA LEU A 60 13.48 -9.20 -8.29
C LEU A 60 12.15 -9.94 -8.36
N SER A 61 11.99 -11.02 -7.58
CA SER A 61 10.71 -11.74 -7.48
C SER A 61 9.60 -10.83 -6.93
N TYR A 62 9.92 -10.01 -5.91
CA TYR A 62 8.99 -9.04 -5.35
C TYR A 62 8.57 -7.99 -6.38
N ASN A 63 9.52 -7.44 -7.14
CA ASN A 63 9.22 -6.46 -8.19
C ASN A 63 8.33 -7.05 -9.29
N ILE A 64 8.51 -8.32 -9.66
CA ILE A 64 7.61 -9.03 -10.59
C ILE A 64 6.22 -9.18 -9.97
N ALA A 65 6.13 -9.57 -8.70
CA ALA A 65 4.86 -9.67 -7.98
C ALA A 65 4.13 -8.33 -7.94
N LEU A 66 4.85 -7.24 -7.67
CA LEU A 66 4.32 -5.88 -7.63
C LEU A 66 3.79 -5.44 -9.00
N CYS A 67 4.50 -5.77 -10.09
CA CYS A 67 4.00 -5.52 -11.45
C CYS A 67 2.69 -6.27 -11.71
N HIS A 68 2.63 -7.56 -11.37
CA HIS A 68 1.40 -8.35 -11.51
C HIS A 68 0.26 -7.79 -10.66
N TYR A 69 0.53 -7.36 -9.43
CA TYR A 69 -0.44 -6.70 -8.57
C TYR A 69 -0.99 -5.41 -9.21
N ARG A 70 -0.12 -4.54 -9.76
CA ARG A 70 -0.54 -3.32 -10.46
C ARG A 70 -1.35 -3.61 -11.72
N LEU A 71 -1.14 -4.78 -12.34
CA LEU A 71 -1.93 -5.29 -13.46
C LEU A 71 -3.18 -6.09 -13.04
N LYS A 72 -3.49 -6.13 -11.75
CA LYS A 72 -4.59 -6.92 -11.14
C LYS A 72 -4.52 -8.42 -11.42
N GLN A 73 -3.33 -8.93 -11.75
CA GLN A 73 -3.05 -10.34 -11.95
C GLN A 73 -2.66 -10.97 -10.61
N TYR A 74 -3.64 -11.14 -9.71
CA TYR A 74 -3.37 -11.54 -8.33
C TYR A 74 -2.79 -12.96 -8.21
N ALA A 75 -3.25 -13.92 -9.02
CA ALA A 75 -2.73 -15.29 -8.95
C ALA A 75 -1.23 -15.39 -9.28
N PRO A 76 -0.73 -14.79 -10.38
CA PRO A 76 0.72 -14.66 -10.62
C PRO A 76 1.46 -13.90 -9.50
N ALA A 77 0.89 -12.82 -8.98
CA ALA A 77 1.51 -12.05 -7.89
C ALA A 77 1.69 -12.91 -6.62
N LEU A 78 0.63 -13.60 -6.20
CA LEU A 78 0.63 -14.49 -5.03
C LEU A 78 1.61 -15.65 -5.20
N LYS A 79 1.80 -16.17 -6.42
CA LYS A 79 2.82 -17.19 -6.68
C LYS A 79 4.23 -16.69 -6.36
N HIS A 80 4.59 -15.51 -6.86
CA HIS A 80 5.91 -14.92 -6.59
C HIS A 80 6.10 -14.58 -5.10
N ILE A 81 5.04 -14.14 -4.43
CA ILE A 81 5.03 -13.88 -2.99
C ILE A 81 5.26 -15.18 -2.20
N ALA A 82 4.54 -16.25 -2.55
CA ALA A 82 4.71 -17.57 -1.91
C ALA A 82 6.14 -18.09 -2.08
N ASP A 83 6.71 -17.99 -3.28
CA ASP A 83 8.10 -18.39 -3.54
C ASP A 83 9.11 -17.62 -2.67
N ILE A 84 8.89 -16.33 -2.41
CA ILE A 84 9.72 -15.52 -1.50
C ILE A 84 9.58 -16.00 -0.06
N ILE A 85 8.35 -16.17 0.41
CA ILE A 85 8.06 -16.58 1.79
C ILE A 85 8.63 -17.98 2.07
N GLU A 86 8.38 -18.96 1.20
CA GLU A 86 8.88 -20.33 1.36
C GLU A 86 10.40 -20.39 1.42
N ARG A 87 11.09 -19.62 0.58
CA ARG A 87 12.55 -19.53 0.62
C ARG A 87 13.04 -18.82 1.88
N GLY A 88 12.41 -17.72 2.27
CA GLY A 88 12.74 -17.03 3.51
C GLY A 88 12.63 -17.93 4.74
N ILE A 89 11.56 -18.72 4.85
CA ILE A 89 11.37 -19.70 5.94
C ILE A 89 12.45 -20.79 5.92
N ARG A 90 12.75 -21.32 4.72
CA ARG A 90 13.68 -22.45 4.56
C ARG A 90 15.15 -22.04 4.75
N GLU A 91 15.52 -20.87 4.24
CA GLU A 91 16.89 -20.39 4.18
C GLU A 91 17.26 -19.56 5.44
N HIS A 92 16.27 -18.93 6.07
CA HIS A 92 16.43 -18.08 7.25
C HIS A 92 15.42 -18.41 8.37
N PRO A 93 15.46 -19.64 8.94
CA PRO A 93 14.55 -20.04 10.03
C PRO A 93 14.68 -19.15 11.28
N GLU A 94 15.80 -18.45 11.46
CA GLU A 94 16.03 -17.47 12.52
C GLU A 94 15.08 -16.26 12.47
N LEU A 95 14.49 -15.95 11.31
CA LEU A 95 13.56 -14.83 11.15
C LEU A 95 12.17 -15.11 11.72
N SER A 96 11.90 -16.34 12.18
CA SER A 96 10.72 -16.67 13.00
C SER A 96 9.37 -16.31 12.35
N VAL A 97 9.29 -16.42 11.02
CA VAL A 97 8.07 -16.22 10.22
C VAL A 97 6.95 -17.16 10.72
N GLY A 98 5.73 -16.64 10.86
CA GLY A 98 4.53 -17.41 11.26
C GLY A 98 4.39 -17.69 12.76
N MET A 99 5.44 -17.48 13.56
CA MET A 99 5.44 -17.85 14.98
C MET A 99 4.45 -17.06 15.83
N THR A 100 4.23 -15.77 15.50
CA THR A 100 3.25 -14.92 16.21
C THR A 100 1.82 -15.42 16.00
N THR A 101 1.48 -15.86 14.79
CA THR A 101 0.16 -16.43 14.45
C THR A 101 -0.09 -17.73 15.22
N GLU A 102 0.95 -18.53 15.44
CA GLU A 102 0.91 -19.73 16.28
C GLU A 102 0.83 -19.43 17.79
N GLY A 103 0.82 -18.15 18.19
CA GLY A 103 0.75 -17.72 19.59
C GLY A 103 2.07 -17.85 20.35
N ILE A 104 3.19 -18.00 19.64
CA ILE A 104 4.52 -18.10 20.23
C ILE A 104 5.11 -16.70 20.37
N GLU A 105 5.36 -16.27 21.61
CA GLU A 105 6.07 -15.02 21.86
C GLU A 105 7.55 -15.15 21.46
N VAL A 106 7.90 -14.48 20.37
CA VAL A 106 9.29 -14.39 19.87
C VAL A 106 9.83 -12.98 20.07
N ARG A 107 11.13 -12.90 20.32
CA ARG A 107 11.82 -11.60 20.40
C ARG A 107 11.87 -10.94 19.04
N SER A 108 11.93 -9.61 19.04
CA SER A 108 12.17 -8.86 17.81
C SER A 108 13.45 -9.36 17.12
N VAL A 109 13.34 -9.63 15.82
CA VAL A 109 14.49 -9.92 14.95
C VAL A 109 15.23 -8.65 14.53
N GLY A 110 14.58 -7.49 14.68
CA GLY A 110 15.08 -6.18 14.26
C GLY A 110 15.22 -6.02 12.74
N ASN A 111 15.57 -4.81 12.30
CA ASN A 111 15.81 -4.49 10.88
C ASN A 111 17.22 -4.90 10.45
N THR A 112 17.46 -6.22 10.38
CA THR A 112 18.76 -6.78 9.96
C THR A 112 18.95 -6.73 8.45
N LEU A 113 20.20 -6.79 8.00
CA LEU A 113 20.52 -6.91 6.57
C LEU A 113 19.92 -8.19 5.99
N THR A 114 19.97 -9.30 6.72
CA THR A 114 19.36 -10.56 6.32
C THR A 114 17.86 -10.41 6.08
N LEU A 115 17.12 -9.82 7.04
CA LEU A 115 15.69 -9.57 6.88
C LEU A 115 15.40 -8.75 5.61
N HIS A 116 16.20 -7.71 5.36
CA HIS A 116 16.07 -6.90 4.16
C HIS A 116 16.30 -7.71 2.88
N GLU A 117 17.42 -8.45 2.79
CA GLU A 117 17.78 -9.24 1.60
C GLU A 117 16.73 -10.32 1.26
N THR A 118 15.96 -10.79 2.24
CA THR A 118 14.88 -11.76 2.01
C THR A 118 13.64 -11.18 1.33
N ALA A 119 13.47 -9.85 1.29
CA ALA A 119 12.25 -9.17 0.83
C ALA A 119 10.94 -9.66 1.51
N LEU A 120 11.02 -10.25 2.72
CA LEU A 120 9.87 -10.82 3.41
C LEU A 120 8.85 -9.75 3.83
N ILE A 121 9.32 -8.59 4.30
CA ILE A 121 8.43 -7.52 4.76
C ILE A 121 7.60 -6.99 3.61
N GLU A 122 8.25 -6.77 2.47
CA GLU A 122 7.66 -6.32 1.22
C GLU A 122 6.65 -7.36 0.69
N ALA A 123 7.03 -8.64 0.67
CA ALA A 123 6.17 -9.73 0.23
C ALA A 123 4.91 -9.89 1.10
N PHE A 124 5.04 -9.84 2.42
CA PHE A 124 3.90 -9.95 3.33
C PHE A 124 2.98 -8.72 3.28
N ASN A 125 3.53 -7.50 3.15
CA ASN A 125 2.72 -6.30 2.95
C ASN A 125 1.91 -6.39 1.65
N LEU A 126 2.53 -6.86 0.56
CA LEU A 126 1.84 -7.05 -0.71
C LEU A 126 0.79 -8.16 -0.64
N LYS A 127 1.08 -9.26 0.08
CA LYS A 127 0.11 -10.32 0.36
C LYS A 127 -1.11 -9.75 1.09
N ALA A 128 -0.89 -9.00 2.17
CA ALA A 128 -1.95 -8.37 2.95
C ALA A 128 -2.80 -7.43 2.09
N ALA A 129 -2.17 -6.61 1.24
CA ALA A 129 -2.87 -5.72 0.33
C ALA A 129 -3.72 -6.46 -0.72
N ILE A 130 -3.20 -7.56 -1.30
CA ILE A 130 -3.95 -8.40 -2.25
C ILE A 130 -5.15 -9.05 -1.57
N GLU A 131 -4.95 -9.68 -0.40
CA GLU A 131 -6.03 -10.34 0.34
C GLU A 131 -7.10 -9.33 0.77
N TYR A 132 -6.69 -8.12 1.19
CA TYR A 132 -7.62 -7.04 1.52
C TYR A 132 -8.46 -6.64 0.30
N GLN A 133 -7.84 -6.48 -0.87
CA GLN A 133 -8.54 -6.15 -2.12
C GLN A 133 -9.53 -7.24 -2.54
N LEU A 134 -9.20 -8.51 -2.26
CA LEU A 134 -10.08 -9.66 -2.46
C LEU A 134 -11.15 -9.83 -1.37
N LYS A 135 -11.22 -8.91 -0.41
CA LYS A 135 -12.13 -8.93 0.74
C LYS A 135 -11.92 -10.10 1.70
N ASN A 136 -10.74 -10.72 1.64
CA ASN A 136 -10.29 -11.77 2.55
C ASN A 136 -9.60 -11.16 3.78
N TYR A 137 -10.36 -10.43 4.60
CA TYR A 137 -9.78 -9.65 5.71
C TYR A 137 -9.05 -10.50 6.75
N GLU A 138 -9.49 -11.74 6.97
CA GLU A 138 -8.80 -12.67 7.87
C GLU A 138 -7.40 -13.04 7.35
N ALA A 139 -7.29 -13.39 6.06
CA ALA A 139 -6.03 -13.71 5.41
C ALA A 139 -5.10 -12.49 5.31
N ALA A 140 -5.67 -11.29 5.11
CA ALA A 140 -4.92 -10.05 5.13
C ALA A 140 -4.29 -9.78 6.52
N ARG A 141 -5.05 -10.01 7.59
CA ARG A 141 -4.55 -9.90 8.97
C ARG A 141 -3.51 -10.95 9.28
N GLU A 142 -3.74 -12.20 8.88
CA GLU A 142 -2.80 -13.32 9.05
C GLU A 142 -1.46 -13.02 8.36
N ALA A 143 -1.48 -12.47 7.14
CA ALA A 143 -0.27 -12.08 6.44
C ALA A 143 0.56 -11.04 7.21
N LEU A 144 -0.08 -10.14 7.98
CA LEU A 144 0.63 -9.17 8.82
C LEU A 144 1.17 -9.78 10.12
N THR A 145 0.48 -10.78 10.70
CA THR A 145 0.96 -11.46 11.91
C THR A 145 2.02 -12.51 11.62
N ASP A 146 2.04 -13.07 10.41
CA ASP A 146 3.06 -14.01 9.94
C ASP A 146 4.42 -13.36 9.66
N MET A 147 4.46 -12.02 9.54
CA MET A 147 5.70 -11.30 9.33
C MET A 147 6.75 -11.64 10.42
N PRO A 148 8.05 -11.62 10.08
CA PRO A 148 9.12 -11.66 11.07
C PRO A 148 8.86 -10.68 12.22
N PRO A 149 8.90 -11.14 13.48
CA PRO A 149 8.47 -10.34 14.62
C PRO A 149 9.43 -9.17 14.82
N ARG A 150 8.86 -7.95 14.85
CA ARG A 150 9.59 -6.70 15.07
C ARG A 150 8.90 -5.89 16.16
N SER A 151 9.67 -5.10 16.91
CA SER A 151 9.06 -4.14 17.82
C SER A 151 8.36 -3.03 17.03
N GLU A 152 7.37 -2.38 17.64
CA GLU A 152 6.57 -1.35 16.97
C GLU A 152 7.41 -0.17 16.47
N GLU A 153 8.46 0.20 17.21
CA GLU A 153 9.42 1.26 16.85
C GLU A 153 10.29 0.89 15.63
N GLU A 154 10.40 -0.40 15.31
CA GLU A 154 11.17 -0.91 14.17
C GLU A 154 10.30 -1.14 12.94
N LEU A 155 8.98 -0.99 13.05
CA LEU A 155 8.08 -1.16 11.92
C LEU A 155 8.27 -0.03 10.92
N ASP A 156 8.28 -0.43 9.66
CA ASP A 156 8.27 0.52 8.57
C ASP A 156 6.89 1.13 8.36
N ALA A 157 6.87 2.24 7.63
CA ALA A 157 5.68 3.04 7.44
C ALA A 157 4.54 2.26 6.74
N VAL A 158 4.86 1.34 5.83
CA VAL A 158 3.87 0.53 5.10
C VAL A 158 3.27 -0.53 6.02
N THR A 159 4.10 -1.28 6.75
CA THR A 159 3.59 -2.24 7.74
C THR A 159 2.78 -1.54 8.82
N LEU A 160 3.23 -0.41 9.33
CA LEU A 160 2.51 0.34 10.34
C LEU A 160 1.14 0.83 9.84
N HIS A 161 1.08 1.33 8.60
CA HIS A 161 -0.17 1.73 7.94
C HIS A 161 -1.14 0.54 7.82
N ASN A 162 -0.64 -0.60 7.29
CA ASN A 162 -1.46 -1.78 7.06
C ASN A 162 -1.97 -2.38 8.38
N GLN A 163 -1.13 -2.43 9.42
CA GLN A 163 -1.54 -2.86 10.75
C GLN A 163 -2.58 -1.92 11.37
N ALA A 164 -2.44 -0.60 11.19
CA ALA A 164 -3.42 0.36 11.66
C ALA A 164 -4.78 0.14 10.98
N LEU A 165 -4.79 0.03 9.65
CA LEU A 165 -6.00 -0.21 8.87
C LEU A 165 -6.68 -1.53 9.27
N MET A 166 -5.90 -2.60 9.44
CA MET A 166 -6.45 -3.92 9.71
C MET A 166 -7.00 -4.13 11.12
N ASN A 167 -6.62 -3.26 12.06
CA ASN A 167 -7.08 -3.32 13.44
C ASN A 167 -8.07 -2.20 13.79
N MET A 168 -8.61 -1.46 12.81
CA MET A 168 -9.58 -0.38 13.10
C MET A 168 -10.83 -0.88 13.83
N GLU A 169 -11.32 -2.09 13.53
CA GLU A 169 -12.53 -2.63 14.16
C GLU A 169 -12.30 -3.06 15.61
N THR A 170 -11.10 -3.54 15.94
CA THR A 170 -10.76 -4.06 17.26
C THR A 170 -10.11 -3.01 18.17
N LYS A 171 -9.29 -2.12 17.59
CA LYS A 171 -8.46 -1.13 18.27
C LYS A 171 -8.42 0.21 17.52
N PRO A 172 -9.56 0.91 17.38
CA PRO A 172 -9.65 2.13 16.58
C PRO A 172 -8.73 3.25 17.07
N THR A 173 -8.57 3.42 18.40
CA THR A 173 -7.70 4.46 18.98
C THR A 173 -6.24 4.30 18.54
N GLU A 174 -5.69 3.09 18.70
CA GLU A 174 -4.32 2.77 18.26
C GLU A 174 -4.18 2.99 16.74
N GLY A 175 -5.21 2.61 15.96
CA GLY A 175 -5.21 2.82 14.51
C GLY A 175 -5.15 4.31 14.11
N PHE A 176 -5.93 5.17 14.77
CA PHE A 176 -5.88 6.62 14.52
C PHE A 176 -4.54 7.24 14.92
N GLU A 177 -3.98 6.86 16.07
CA GLU A 177 -2.67 7.34 16.53
C GLU A 177 -1.57 7.00 15.51
N LYS A 178 -1.57 5.77 14.98
CA LYS A 178 -0.65 5.32 13.94
C LYS A 178 -0.79 6.12 12.64
N MET A 179 -2.02 6.34 12.19
CA MET A 179 -2.28 7.08 10.95
C MET A 179 -1.87 8.57 11.07
N GLN A 180 -2.14 9.19 12.23
CA GLN A 180 -1.69 10.55 12.50
C GLN A 180 -0.17 10.65 12.58
N PHE A 181 0.47 9.70 13.28
CA PHE A 181 1.93 9.61 13.35
C PHE A 181 2.55 9.52 11.96
N LEU A 182 2.01 8.65 11.09
CA LEU A 182 2.46 8.49 9.71
C LEU A 182 2.29 9.77 8.88
N LEU A 183 1.17 10.48 9.04
CA LEU A 183 0.95 11.74 8.32
C LEU A 183 1.99 12.82 8.67
N GLY A 184 2.54 12.76 9.89
CA GLY A 184 3.64 13.63 10.32
C GLY A 184 5.02 13.23 9.78
N GLN A 185 5.17 12.05 9.17
CA GLN A 185 6.44 11.59 8.60
C GLN A 185 6.64 12.10 7.17
N ASN A 186 7.88 12.15 6.70
CA ASN A 186 8.19 12.36 5.29
C ASN A 186 9.42 11.52 4.91
N PRO A 187 9.29 10.48 4.06
CA PRO A 187 8.08 10.06 3.33
C PRO A 187 7.07 9.27 4.19
N PHE A 188 5.81 9.21 3.74
CA PHE A 188 4.76 8.35 4.29
C PHE A 188 3.98 7.65 3.15
N PRO A 189 3.26 6.54 3.42
CA PRO A 189 2.48 5.83 2.41
C PRO A 189 1.40 6.74 1.82
N PRO A 190 1.31 6.91 0.49
CA PRO A 190 0.36 7.82 -0.17
C PRO A 190 -1.09 7.67 0.29
N GLU A 191 -1.49 6.44 0.61
CA GLU A 191 -2.83 6.05 1.01
C GLU A 191 -3.20 6.56 2.42
N THR A 192 -2.21 6.89 3.25
CA THR A 192 -2.41 7.33 4.65
C THR A 192 -3.35 8.51 4.75
N PHE A 193 -3.16 9.54 3.91
CA PHE A 193 -3.95 10.76 4.00
C PHE A 193 -5.43 10.51 3.68
N GLY A 194 -5.71 9.82 2.56
CA GLY A 194 -7.08 9.47 2.18
C GLY A 194 -7.75 8.51 3.17
N ASN A 195 -7.02 7.48 3.62
CA ASN A 195 -7.54 6.49 4.57
C ASN A 195 -7.85 7.14 5.92
N LEU A 196 -7.00 8.03 6.43
CA LEU A 196 -7.28 8.74 7.68
C LEU A 196 -8.58 9.56 7.60
N LEU A 197 -8.77 10.33 6.53
CA LEU A 197 -9.98 11.13 6.33
C LEU A 197 -11.23 10.25 6.22
N LEU A 198 -11.16 9.15 5.45
CA LEU A 198 -12.25 8.19 5.33
C LEU A 198 -12.58 7.52 6.67
N LEU A 199 -11.55 7.17 7.45
CA LEU A 199 -11.73 6.59 8.78
C LEU A 199 -12.37 7.58 9.74
N TYR A 200 -11.96 8.85 9.74
CA TYR A 200 -12.64 9.87 10.53
C TYR A 200 -14.12 9.99 10.16
N CYS A 201 -14.44 10.04 8.87
CA CYS A 201 -15.83 10.06 8.43
C CYS A 201 -16.60 8.79 8.82
N LYS A 202 -15.98 7.60 8.72
CA LYS A 202 -16.58 6.30 9.10
C LYS A 202 -16.93 6.22 10.59
N TYR A 203 -16.08 6.80 11.45
CA TYR A 203 -16.29 6.83 12.89
C TYR A 203 -16.93 8.14 13.37
N GLU A 204 -17.53 8.91 12.45
CA GLU A 204 -18.29 10.14 12.73
C GLU A 204 -17.46 11.28 13.36
N TYR A 205 -16.13 11.24 13.24
CA TYR A 205 -15.20 12.29 13.66
C TYR A 205 -15.03 13.38 12.59
N TYR A 206 -16.14 13.93 12.10
CA TYR A 206 -16.14 14.86 10.97
C TYR A 206 -15.37 16.17 11.22
N HIS A 207 -15.32 16.64 12.47
CA HIS A 207 -14.53 17.82 12.84
C HIS A 207 -13.03 17.57 12.65
N LEU A 208 -12.52 16.42 13.09
CA LEU A 208 -11.12 16.03 12.87
C LEU A 208 -10.82 15.84 11.38
N ALA A 209 -11.76 15.27 10.62
CA ALA A 209 -11.61 15.16 9.17
C ALA A 209 -11.47 16.55 8.51
N ALA A 210 -12.30 17.51 8.92
CA ALA A 210 -12.25 18.89 8.41
C ALA A 210 -10.94 19.58 8.78
N ASP A 211 -10.51 19.47 10.04
CA ASP A 211 -9.26 20.08 10.53
C ASP A 211 -8.04 19.50 9.79
N VAL A 212 -7.94 18.18 9.70
CA VAL A 212 -6.83 17.51 8.99
C VAL A 212 -6.82 17.88 7.51
N LEU A 213 -7.98 17.95 6.84
CA LEU A 213 -8.08 18.35 5.44
C LEU A 213 -7.65 19.81 5.24
N ALA A 214 -8.01 20.72 6.16
CA ALA A 214 -7.67 22.13 6.10
C ALA A 214 -6.18 22.38 6.36
N GLU A 215 -5.62 21.78 7.41
CA GLU A 215 -4.19 21.88 7.76
C GLU A 215 -3.28 21.30 6.67
N ASN A 216 -3.78 20.29 5.95
CA ASN A 216 -3.04 19.58 4.92
C ASN A 216 -3.57 19.87 3.50
N ALA A 217 -4.12 21.06 3.25
CA ALA A 217 -4.67 21.42 1.93
C ALA A 217 -3.68 21.24 0.76
N HIS A 218 -2.37 21.36 1.03
CA HIS A 218 -1.30 21.12 0.06
C HIS A 218 -1.15 19.64 -0.35
N LEU A 219 -1.63 18.70 0.48
CA LEU A 219 -1.63 17.26 0.22
C LEU A 219 -2.83 16.82 -0.61
N THR A 220 -3.94 17.57 -0.58
CA THR A 220 -5.20 17.25 -1.27
C THR A 220 -4.98 16.92 -2.74
N TYR A 221 -4.38 17.82 -3.51
CA TYR A 221 -4.14 17.59 -4.94
C TYR A 221 -3.08 16.52 -5.25
N LYS A 222 -2.26 16.17 -4.26
CA LYS A 222 -1.17 15.21 -4.42
C LYS A 222 -1.61 13.77 -4.14
N TYR A 223 -2.49 13.58 -3.15
CA TYR A 223 -2.82 12.26 -2.62
C TYR A 223 -4.30 11.89 -2.74
N LEU A 224 -5.20 12.85 -3.01
CA LEU A 224 -6.62 12.57 -3.22
C LEU A 224 -6.98 12.69 -4.70
N THR A 225 -7.79 11.76 -5.17
CA THR A 225 -8.45 11.92 -6.48
C THR A 225 -9.54 12.98 -6.37
N PRO A 226 -9.89 13.68 -7.46
CA PRO A 226 -10.99 14.65 -7.45
C PRO A 226 -12.30 14.06 -6.91
N HIS A 227 -12.61 12.82 -7.30
CA HIS A 227 -13.78 12.09 -6.81
C HIS A 227 -13.75 11.88 -5.30
N LEU A 228 -12.63 11.43 -4.75
CA LEU A 228 -12.49 11.18 -3.31
C LEU A 228 -12.56 12.50 -2.52
N PHE A 229 -11.95 13.57 -3.02
CA PHE A 229 -12.05 14.89 -2.38
C PHE A 229 -13.49 15.38 -2.33
N ASP A 230 -14.19 15.38 -3.47
CA ASP A 230 -15.59 15.83 -3.56
C ASP A 230 -16.50 14.99 -2.64
N PHE A 231 -16.24 13.68 -2.53
CA PHE A 231 -16.98 12.79 -1.65
C PHE A 231 -16.75 13.10 -0.17
N LEU A 232 -15.49 13.29 0.24
CA LEU A 232 -15.13 13.68 1.61
C LEU A 232 -15.71 15.07 1.97
N ASP A 233 -15.63 16.03 1.05
CA ASP A 233 -16.21 17.36 1.22
C ASP A 233 -17.73 17.29 1.41
N ALA A 234 -18.43 16.47 0.62
CA ALA A 234 -19.87 16.25 0.79
C ALA A 234 -20.21 15.62 2.16
N LEU A 235 -19.45 14.62 2.62
CA LEU A 235 -19.63 13.99 3.93
C LEU A 235 -19.43 14.99 5.09
N ILE A 236 -18.39 15.81 5.03
CA ILE A 236 -18.10 16.83 6.05
C ILE A 236 -19.19 17.92 6.01
N THR A 237 -19.56 18.39 4.82
CA THR A 237 -20.62 19.41 4.63
C THR A 237 -21.96 18.94 5.19
N GLN A 238 -22.25 17.64 5.15
CA GLN A 238 -23.51 17.08 5.63
C GLN A 238 -23.79 17.43 7.10
N GLN A 239 -22.74 17.62 7.91
CA GLN A 239 -22.85 17.94 9.33
C GLN A 239 -23.39 19.33 9.61
N THR A 240 -23.14 20.29 8.72
CA THR A 240 -23.52 21.70 8.90
C THR A 240 -24.59 22.16 7.91
N ALA A 241 -24.61 21.58 6.72
CA ALA A 241 -25.48 21.97 5.61
C ALA A 241 -25.95 20.74 4.81
N ALA A 242 -26.88 19.96 5.39
CA ALA A 242 -27.39 18.74 4.76
C ALA A 242 -27.94 18.96 3.34
N SER A 243 -28.68 20.04 3.09
CA SER A 243 -29.22 20.35 1.76
C SER A 243 -28.15 20.63 0.71
N GLU A 244 -27.03 21.22 1.11
CA GLU A 244 -25.87 21.43 0.24
C GLU A 244 -25.15 20.11 -0.03
N ALA A 245 -24.91 19.31 1.01
CA ALA A 245 -24.31 17.98 0.87
C ALA A 245 -25.11 17.07 -0.08
N TYR A 246 -26.45 17.08 0.01
CA TYR A 246 -27.30 16.35 -0.92
C TYR A 246 -27.08 16.77 -2.38
N ARG A 247 -26.91 18.07 -2.65
CA ARG A 247 -26.60 18.55 -4.01
C ARG A 247 -25.23 18.07 -4.48
N LYS A 248 -24.23 18.11 -3.60
CA LYS A 248 -22.87 17.59 -3.90
C LYS A 248 -22.91 16.09 -4.23
N PHE A 249 -23.65 15.30 -3.45
CA PHE A 249 -23.84 13.88 -3.72
C PHE A 249 -24.61 13.61 -5.02
N ASP A 250 -25.65 14.39 -5.33
CA ASP A 250 -26.41 14.26 -6.58
C ASP A 250 -25.55 14.59 -7.82
N GLU A 251 -24.72 15.61 -7.73
CA GLU A 251 -23.75 15.96 -8.78
C GLU A 251 -22.68 14.87 -8.95
N LEU A 252 -22.16 14.31 -7.84
CA LEU A 252 -21.24 13.18 -7.87
C LEU A 252 -21.88 11.95 -8.53
N GLY A 253 -23.08 11.58 -8.10
CA GLY A 253 -23.83 10.46 -8.67
C GLY A 253 -24.12 10.66 -10.17
N SER A 254 -24.49 11.88 -10.56
CA SER A 254 -24.72 12.22 -11.97
C SER A 254 -23.45 12.07 -12.83
N ARG A 255 -22.31 12.60 -12.37
CA ARG A 255 -21.01 12.43 -13.04
C ARG A 255 -20.61 10.96 -13.14
N HIS A 256 -20.83 10.19 -12.08
CA HIS A 256 -20.51 8.78 -12.03
C HIS A 256 -21.36 7.96 -13.04
N ILE A 257 -22.67 8.22 -13.10
CA ILE A 257 -23.57 7.61 -14.09
C ILE A 257 -23.15 7.97 -15.52
N GLU A 258 -22.75 9.22 -15.76
CA GLU A 258 -22.29 9.66 -17.07
C GLU A 258 -21.01 8.94 -17.51
N LEU A 259 -20.05 8.75 -16.59
CA LEU A 259 -18.83 7.98 -16.83
C LEU A 259 -19.15 6.52 -17.19
N LEU A 260 -20.01 5.85 -16.42
CA LEU A 260 -20.43 4.48 -16.70
C LEU A 260 -21.13 4.36 -18.07
N ARG A 261 -22.00 5.32 -18.42
CA ARG A 261 -22.64 5.36 -19.74
C ARG A 261 -21.63 5.56 -20.87
N LYS A 262 -20.63 6.40 -20.68
CA LYS A 262 -19.56 6.63 -21.65
C LYS A 262 -18.74 5.36 -21.86
N LEU A 263 -18.30 4.72 -20.78
CA LEU A 263 -17.55 3.45 -20.86
C LEU A 263 -18.38 2.33 -21.50
N THR A 264 -19.68 2.26 -21.21
CA THR A 264 -20.60 1.31 -21.88
C THR A 264 -20.60 1.50 -23.39
N LYS A 265 -20.63 2.75 -23.88
CA LYS A 265 -20.55 3.05 -25.32
C LYS A 265 -19.20 2.63 -25.90
N VAL A 266 -18.09 2.92 -25.22
CA VAL A 266 -16.75 2.52 -25.65
C VAL A 266 -16.65 1.00 -25.77
N VAL A 267 -17.17 0.24 -24.81
CA VAL A 267 -17.22 -1.23 -24.89
C VAL A 267 -18.04 -1.70 -26.09
N GLN A 268 -19.19 -1.07 -26.37
CA GLN A 268 -20.04 -1.42 -27.51
C GLN A 268 -19.35 -1.13 -28.85
N GLU A 269 -18.72 0.04 -28.99
CA GLU A 269 -17.97 0.45 -30.18
C GLU A 269 -16.76 -0.47 -30.43
N ALA A 270 -15.98 -0.76 -29.39
CA ALA A 270 -14.84 -1.67 -29.48
C ALA A 270 -15.26 -3.09 -29.94
N ARG A 271 -16.39 -3.60 -29.42
CA ARG A 271 -16.96 -4.89 -29.87
C ARG A 271 -17.39 -4.86 -31.33
N GLN A 272 -18.00 -3.76 -31.80
CA GLN A 272 -18.39 -3.60 -33.20
C GLN A 272 -17.17 -3.54 -34.13
N ASN A 273 -16.08 -2.98 -33.65
CA ASN A 273 -14.82 -2.87 -34.40
C ASN A 273 -13.95 -4.14 -34.30
N HIS A 274 -14.38 -5.16 -33.54
CA HIS A 274 -13.59 -6.37 -33.26
C HIS A 274 -12.21 -6.06 -32.62
N ASP A 275 -12.14 -5.00 -31.81
CA ASP A 275 -10.93 -4.61 -31.08
C ASP A 275 -10.95 -5.23 -29.67
N ASP A 276 -10.47 -6.47 -29.57
CA ASP A 276 -10.50 -7.25 -28.32
C ASP A 276 -9.67 -6.61 -27.19
N ASP A 277 -8.59 -5.90 -27.53
CA ASP A 277 -7.72 -5.21 -26.56
C ASP A 277 -8.43 -3.98 -25.97
N GLN A 278 -9.10 -3.20 -26.81
CA GLN A 278 -9.90 -2.07 -26.36
C GLN A 278 -11.12 -2.52 -25.55
N VAL A 279 -11.76 -3.64 -25.93
CA VAL A 279 -12.85 -4.24 -25.13
C VAL A 279 -12.37 -4.59 -23.73
N LYS A 280 -11.24 -5.30 -23.61
CA LYS A 280 -10.66 -5.69 -22.33
C LYS A 280 -10.36 -4.49 -21.44
N THR A 281 -9.74 -3.45 -22.02
CA THR A 281 -9.37 -2.22 -21.30
C THR A 281 -10.61 -1.49 -20.79
N ALA A 282 -11.60 -1.25 -21.67
CA ALA A 282 -12.80 -0.51 -21.31
C ALA A 282 -13.70 -1.26 -20.31
N VAL A 283 -13.73 -2.60 -20.35
CA VAL A 283 -14.42 -3.41 -19.34
C VAL A 283 -13.74 -3.28 -17.98
N ASN A 284 -12.41 -3.37 -17.92
CA ASN A 284 -11.67 -3.21 -16.66
C ASN A 284 -11.89 -1.81 -16.05
N GLU A 285 -11.83 -0.76 -16.87
CA GLU A 285 -12.12 0.61 -16.41
C GLU A 285 -13.58 0.75 -15.95
N TYR A 286 -14.54 0.13 -16.64
CA TYR A 286 -15.94 0.13 -16.23
C TYR A 286 -16.14 -0.53 -14.86
N GLU A 287 -15.53 -1.69 -14.64
CA GLU A 287 -15.56 -2.39 -13.35
C GLU A 287 -14.93 -1.54 -12.25
N GLU A 288 -13.80 -0.87 -12.52
CA GLU A 288 -13.17 0.05 -11.56
C GLU A 288 -14.05 1.23 -11.16
N ILE A 289 -14.75 1.84 -12.13
CA ILE A 289 -15.67 2.93 -11.81
C ILE A 289 -16.86 2.37 -11.03
N LEU A 290 -17.40 1.20 -11.40
CA LEU A 290 -18.55 0.60 -10.73
C LEU A 290 -18.28 0.25 -9.26
N GLU A 291 -17.04 -0.09 -8.90
CA GLU A 291 -16.66 -0.43 -7.52
C GLU A 291 -16.39 0.79 -6.61
N ARG A 292 -16.30 2.02 -7.16
CA ARG A 292 -16.09 3.26 -6.40
C ARG A 292 -17.37 3.77 -5.76
#